data_AF-A0A356AY70-F1
#
_entry.id   AF-A0A356AY70-F1
#
_cell.length_a   1.000
_cell.length_b   1.000
_cell.length_c   1.000
_cell.angle_alpha   90.00
_cell.angle_beta   90.00
_cell.angle_gamma   90.00
#
_symmetry.space_group_name_H-M   'P 1'
#
loop_
_entity.id
_entity.type
_entity.pdbx_description
1 polymer ?
#
loop_
_entity_poly.entity_id
_entity_poly.type
_entity_poly.pdbx_seq_one_letter_code
_entity_poly.pdbx_strand_id
1 'polypeptide(L)'
;MMNVCIKSEILVVMVMILLFLVSCSDSGKLSESEAESSASTQTENLLIETTNEAVKPVEVPISSTFYSKKTMDTIRYNVINLMEFKAAKNTAVKNAEYFMNLSYDELWEMVFGPELDRSWMVHSNGYCPKCKEPVIMYDWIIDPVNRPWKLECPKCHDLFPKNDFGIYYKSGLDHEGRFSYDRADSSLLFNAETGDKNDKFGVDDGNGYVEGQMTFRFVQTYLVYGQWMKTILAGINSLSTAYIYTQDSEYAVRTLILLDRLADFWPEFDFAEQGWLYDAPAYCTGYISYIINSAFECYDLALAYDKTKEVLYTQPVICEFLSSKAKITEIDNQKETPDDVKRNIDERILKDLIQHPEKLDSNPPYTDLALFAARAVLDWEGERESLEKDIESIIEKNTQYDGLNGESGLHGYATMSKGAIANICNLFTLADSDFINKMFDRCPKLYDAYRFHIDLHCVGRYYPIIGDVGYFGENYPSYPASAGKEEILMLYKLYELTG
;
A
#
# COMPACT_ATOMS: atom_id res chain seq x y z
N MET A 1 30.45 -46.34 -5.69
CA MET A 1 29.58 -47.12 -6.59
C MET A 1 28.15 -46.86 -6.13
N MET A 2 27.45 -45.94 -6.78
CA MET A 2 26.40 -46.21 -7.81
C MET A 2 25.16 -46.86 -7.18
N ASN A 3 23.91 -46.45 -7.40
CA ASN A 3 23.26 -45.54 -8.36
C ASN A 3 21.79 -45.39 -7.87
N VAL A 4 21.18 -44.19 -7.81
CA VAL A 4 20.37 -43.51 -8.86
C VAL A 4 18.87 -43.89 -8.89
N CYS A 5 18.04 -42.84 -9.10
CA CYS A 5 16.68 -42.79 -9.66
C CYS A 5 15.48 -42.96 -8.69
N ILE A 6 14.43 -42.11 -8.66
CA ILE A 6 13.87 -41.17 -9.65
C ILE A 6 13.21 -39.95 -8.94
N LYS A 7 13.48 -38.74 -9.47
CA LYS A 7 12.76 -37.49 -9.21
C LYS A 7 11.43 -37.47 -9.98
N SER A 8 10.37 -36.94 -9.37
CA SER A 8 9.22 -36.36 -10.10
C SER A 8 9.22 -34.87 -9.79
N GLU A 9 9.50 -34.07 -10.82
CA GLU A 9 9.56 -32.62 -10.79
C GLU A 9 8.13 -32.05 -10.87
N ILE A 10 7.76 -31.19 -9.92
CA ILE A 10 6.64 -30.25 -10.06
C ILE A 10 7.27 -28.87 -10.19
N LEU A 11 7.24 -28.37 -11.42
CA LEU A 11 7.73 -27.07 -11.82
C LEU A 11 6.69 -26.02 -11.40
N VAL A 12 6.94 -25.32 -10.29
CA VAL A 12 6.15 -24.16 -9.87
C VAL A 12 6.68 -22.94 -10.60
N VAL A 13 5.91 -22.42 -11.56
CA VAL A 13 6.20 -21.17 -12.26
C VAL A 13 5.50 -20.05 -11.49
N MET A 14 6.24 -19.27 -10.70
CA MET A 14 5.75 -18.03 -10.09
C MET A 14 5.99 -16.86 -11.05
N VAL A 15 4.92 -16.19 -11.46
CA VAL A 15 4.98 -14.88 -12.12
C VAL A 15 4.35 -13.87 -11.14
N MET A 16 5.17 -13.01 -10.53
CA MET A 16 4.72 -11.80 -9.86
C MET A 16 4.64 -10.68 -10.89
N ILE A 17 3.42 -10.22 -11.18
CA ILE A 17 3.21 -8.94 -11.86
C ILE A 17 2.93 -7.92 -10.76
N LEU A 18 3.82 -6.94 -10.63
CA LEU A 18 3.55 -5.69 -9.94
C LEU A 18 2.29 -5.05 -10.54
N LEU A 19 1.19 -5.09 -9.81
CA LEU A 19 -0.03 -4.37 -10.14
C LEU A 19 0.12 -2.90 -9.72
N PHE A 20 0.82 -2.13 -10.56
CA PHE A 20 0.63 -0.69 -10.66
C PHE A 20 0.45 -0.35 -12.14
N LEU A 21 -0.80 -0.28 -12.61
CA LEU A 21 -1.13 0.56 -13.77
C LEU A 21 -2.51 1.19 -13.61
N VAL A 22 -2.44 2.51 -13.51
CA VAL A 22 -3.44 3.51 -13.90
C VAL A 22 -4.14 3.07 -15.20
N SER A 23 -5.47 3.04 -15.16
CA SER A 23 -6.31 2.85 -16.34
C SER A 23 -6.23 4.07 -17.25
N CYS A 24 -5.40 4.00 -18.29
CA CYS A 24 -5.41 4.97 -19.39
C CYS A 24 -6.54 4.64 -20.39
N SER A 25 -7.59 5.44 -20.30
CA SER A 25 -8.39 6.02 -21.39
C SER A 25 -8.69 5.19 -22.64
N ASP A 26 -9.95 4.82 -22.80
CA ASP A 26 -10.54 4.66 -24.12
C ASP A 26 -11.25 5.97 -24.52
N SER A 27 -10.92 6.45 -25.72
CA SER A 27 -11.33 7.76 -26.24
C SER A 27 -12.50 7.58 -27.21
N GLY A 28 -13.70 7.97 -26.77
CA GLY A 28 -14.94 7.82 -27.54
C GLY A 28 -15.75 9.12 -27.57
N LYS A 29 -15.49 9.94 -28.59
CA LYS A 29 -16.38 10.90 -29.28
C LYS A 29 -17.47 11.60 -28.45
N LEU A 30 -17.23 12.88 -28.12
CA LEU A 30 -18.28 13.85 -27.79
C LEU A 30 -19.01 14.29 -29.07
N SER A 31 -20.33 14.07 -29.12
CA SER A 31 -21.24 14.71 -30.06
C SER A 31 -21.93 15.89 -29.38
N GLU A 32 -21.86 17.06 -30.01
CA GLU A 32 -22.67 18.23 -29.70
C GLU A 32 -24.17 17.95 -29.81
N SER A 33 -24.97 18.35 -28.82
CA SER A 33 -26.27 18.99 -29.02
C SER A 33 -26.89 19.45 -27.69
N GLU A 34 -27.43 20.67 -27.76
CA GLU A 34 -28.64 21.19 -27.09
C GLU A 34 -28.58 21.41 -25.56
N ALA A 35 -28.47 22.65 -25.08
CA ALA A 35 -29.47 23.73 -25.04
C ALA A 35 -30.35 23.71 -23.77
N GLU A 36 -30.12 24.72 -22.92
CA GLU A 36 -31.06 25.46 -22.06
C GLU A 36 -32.15 24.70 -21.27
N SER A 37 -32.06 24.75 -19.94
CA SER A 37 -33.10 25.44 -19.17
C SER A 37 -32.58 25.88 -17.79
N SER A 38 -32.74 27.18 -17.55
CA SER A 38 -32.48 27.86 -16.28
C SER A 38 -33.67 27.67 -15.34
N ALA A 39 -33.42 27.25 -14.10
CA ALA A 39 -34.35 27.42 -12.99
C ALA A 39 -33.60 28.10 -11.83
N SER A 40 -33.97 29.35 -11.59
CA SER A 40 -33.47 30.21 -10.52
C SER A 40 -34.03 29.78 -9.17
N THR A 41 -33.17 29.55 -8.19
CA THR A 41 -33.56 29.53 -6.78
C THR A 41 -32.79 30.63 -6.06
N GLN A 42 -33.53 31.58 -5.48
CA GLN A 42 -33.02 32.73 -4.76
C GLN A 42 -32.40 32.27 -3.43
N THR A 43 -31.14 32.65 -3.19
CA THR A 43 -30.46 32.47 -1.90
C THR A 43 -30.64 33.75 -1.07
N GLU A 44 -31.27 33.63 0.10
CA GLU A 44 -31.31 34.70 1.11
C GLU A 44 -29.92 34.85 1.75
N ASN A 45 -29.32 36.03 1.61
CA ASN A 45 -28.07 36.41 2.24
C ASN A 45 -28.30 36.70 3.73
N LEU A 46 -27.76 35.85 4.61
CA LEU A 46 -27.53 36.20 6.02
C LEU A 46 -26.09 36.69 6.17
N LEU A 47 -25.92 38.00 6.36
CA LEU A 47 -24.65 38.64 6.68
C LEU A 47 -24.21 38.23 8.09
N ILE A 48 -23.19 37.39 8.19
CA ILE A 48 -22.44 37.18 9.43
C ILE A 48 -21.23 38.13 9.39
N GLU A 49 -21.23 39.12 10.27
CA GLU A 49 -20.06 39.95 10.55
C GLU A 49 -18.97 39.07 11.19
N THR A 50 -17.94 38.72 10.42
CA THR A 50 -16.73 38.09 10.96
C THR A 50 -15.73 39.15 11.40
N THR A 51 -15.56 39.29 12.71
CA THR A 51 -14.47 40.02 13.34
C THR A 51 -13.14 39.35 12.97
N ASN A 52 -12.31 40.04 12.20
CA ASN A 52 -10.92 39.66 11.91
C ASN A 52 -10.05 39.87 13.17
N GLU A 53 -10.10 38.94 14.11
CA GLU A 53 -8.97 38.75 15.02
C GLU A 53 -7.90 37.94 14.28
N ALA A 54 -6.71 38.52 14.12
CA ALA A 54 -5.56 37.84 13.55
C ALA A 54 -5.17 36.67 14.47
N VAL A 55 -5.61 35.46 14.11
CA VAL A 55 -5.23 34.22 14.77
C VAL A 55 -3.70 34.11 14.70
N LYS A 56 -3.04 34.09 15.86
CA LYS A 56 -1.60 33.84 15.93
C LYS A 56 -1.31 32.49 15.26
N PRO A 57 -0.24 32.36 14.45
CA PRO A 57 0.12 31.08 13.87
C PRO A 57 0.30 30.03 14.98
N VAL A 58 -0.34 28.88 14.82
CA VAL A 58 -0.10 27.73 15.70
C VAL A 58 1.34 27.27 15.49
N GLU A 59 2.10 27.16 16.57
CA GLU A 59 3.46 26.66 16.54
C GLU A 59 3.44 25.14 16.37
N VAL A 60 4.01 24.64 15.27
CA VAL A 60 4.13 23.20 15.00
C VAL A 60 5.51 22.76 15.46
N PRO A 61 5.63 21.91 16.50
CA PRO A 61 6.90 21.56 17.13
C PRO A 61 7.70 20.49 16.38
N ILE A 62 7.17 20.00 15.25
CA ILE A 62 7.77 18.98 14.41
C ILE A 62 7.77 19.40 12.95
N SER A 63 8.62 18.78 12.14
CA SER A 63 8.62 18.94 10.68
C SER A 63 8.49 17.59 10.00
N SER A 64 7.81 17.58 8.86
CA SER A 64 7.92 16.54 7.85
C SER A 64 9.36 16.46 7.33
N THR A 65 9.86 15.23 7.15
CA THR A 65 11.22 14.97 6.66
C THR A 65 11.29 15.17 5.15
N PHE A 66 10.33 14.59 4.40
CA PHE A 66 10.33 14.62 2.94
C PHE A 66 9.35 15.67 2.39
N TYR A 67 8.25 15.93 3.10
CA TYR A 67 7.22 16.90 2.68
C TYR A 67 7.31 18.20 3.46
N SER A 68 8.53 18.75 3.54
CA SER A 68 8.80 20.06 4.14
C SER A 68 7.89 21.16 3.57
N LYS A 69 7.73 22.26 4.30
CA LYS A 69 7.00 23.44 3.82
C LYS A 69 7.43 23.89 2.42
N LYS A 70 8.74 23.89 2.13
CA LYS A 70 9.29 24.24 0.81
C LYS A 70 8.80 23.28 -0.29
N THR A 71 8.79 21.98 0.00
CA THR A 71 8.27 20.95 -0.91
C THR A 71 6.77 21.18 -1.16
N MET A 72 5.99 21.38 -0.11
CA MET A 72 4.55 21.61 -0.20
C MET A 72 4.21 22.90 -0.96
N ASP A 73 4.96 23.99 -0.73
CA ASP A 73 4.80 25.25 -1.47
C ASP A 73 5.14 25.08 -2.96
N THR A 74 6.16 24.28 -3.28
CA THR A 74 6.53 23.95 -4.67
C THR A 74 5.43 23.14 -5.36
N ILE A 75 4.87 22.13 -4.69
CA ILE A 75 3.75 21.35 -5.22
C ILE A 75 2.55 22.26 -5.46
N ARG A 76 2.23 23.17 -4.52
CA ARG A 76 1.15 24.16 -4.68
C ARG A 76 1.35 25.03 -5.90
N TYR A 77 2.56 25.56 -6.06
CA TYR A 77 2.92 26.39 -7.21
C TYR A 77 2.76 25.60 -8.52
N ASN A 78 3.25 24.37 -8.57
CA ASN A 78 3.14 23.54 -9.76
C ASN A 78 1.69 23.18 -10.10
N VAL A 79 0.85 22.88 -9.10
CA VAL A 79 -0.60 22.66 -9.29
C VAL A 79 -1.29 23.88 -9.89
N ILE A 80 -0.87 25.09 -9.53
CA ILE A 80 -1.47 26.33 -10.09
C ILE A 80 -1.00 26.55 -11.54
N ASN A 81 0.26 26.25 -11.84
CA ASN A 81 0.91 26.72 -13.07
C ASN A 81 1.08 25.65 -14.16
N LEU A 82 1.08 24.36 -13.82
CA LEU A 82 1.39 23.26 -14.75
C LEU A 82 0.17 22.33 -14.95
N MET A 83 -0.14 21.98 -16.19
CA MET A 83 -1.34 21.20 -16.52
C MET A 83 -1.28 19.78 -15.98
N GLU A 84 -0.11 19.16 -16.02
CA GLU A 84 0.16 17.81 -15.52
C GLU A 84 -0.03 17.71 -14.00
N PHE A 85 0.32 18.76 -13.24
CA PHE A 85 0.07 18.81 -11.80
C PHE A 85 -1.40 19.07 -11.47
N LYS A 86 -2.14 19.81 -12.31
CA LYS A 86 -3.61 19.93 -12.20
C LYS A 86 -4.28 18.58 -12.42
N ALA A 87 -3.85 17.83 -13.44
CA ALA A 87 -4.35 16.50 -13.71
C ALA A 87 -4.02 15.54 -12.54
N ALA A 88 -2.79 15.59 -12.01
CA ALA A 88 -2.40 14.80 -10.84
C ALA A 88 -3.25 15.11 -9.61
N LYS A 89 -3.52 16.40 -9.32
CA LYS A 89 -4.44 16.82 -8.26
C LYS A 89 -5.83 16.23 -8.46
N ASN A 90 -6.40 16.35 -9.65
CA ASN A 90 -7.75 15.84 -9.94
C ASN A 90 -7.83 14.32 -9.76
N THR A 91 -6.82 13.57 -10.20
CA THR A 91 -6.72 12.13 -9.96
C THR A 91 -6.62 11.82 -8.47
N ALA A 92 -5.78 12.54 -7.72
CA ALA A 92 -5.63 12.32 -6.27
C ALA A 92 -6.95 12.57 -5.52
N VAL A 93 -7.66 13.66 -5.84
CA VAL A 93 -8.98 13.98 -5.27
C VAL A 93 -10.00 12.88 -5.60
N LYS A 94 -10.05 12.43 -6.86
CA LYS A 94 -10.96 11.36 -7.29
C LYS A 94 -10.69 10.04 -6.56
N ASN A 95 -9.42 9.65 -6.41
CA ASN A 95 -9.06 8.43 -5.70
C ASN A 95 -9.42 8.48 -4.22
N ALA A 96 -9.40 9.68 -3.62
CA ALA A 96 -9.78 9.89 -2.22
C ALA A 96 -11.29 10.05 -1.99
N GLU A 97 -12.10 10.20 -3.04
CA GLU A 97 -13.52 10.58 -2.95
C GLU A 97 -14.35 9.61 -2.10
N TYR A 98 -14.17 8.31 -2.29
CA TYR A 98 -14.85 7.29 -1.49
C TYR A 98 -14.61 7.49 0.02
N PHE A 99 -13.35 7.67 0.41
CA PHE A 99 -12.96 7.81 1.82
C PHE A 99 -13.35 9.15 2.43
N MET A 100 -13.49 10.20 1.61
CA MET A 100 -14.02 11.49 2.03
C MET A 100 -15.52 11.46 2.32
N ASN A 101 -16.26 10.57 1.65
CA ASN A 101 -17.70 10.40 1.84
C ASN A 101 -18.06 9.55 3.08
N LEU A 102 -17.09 8.83 3.65
CA LEU A 102 -17.29 8.11 4.91
C LEU A 102 -17.35 9.09 6.09
N SER A 103 -18.10 8.77 7.13
CA SER A 103 -17.94 9.41 8.44
C SER A 103 -16.60 9.02 9.09
N TYR A 104 -16.15 9.76 10.10
CA TYR A 104 -14.96 9.36 10.87
C TYR A 104 -15.16 8.01 11.57
N ASP A 105 -16.39 7.70 12.01
CA ASP A 105 -16.73 6.40 12.60
C ASP A 105 -16.58 5.27 11.59
N GLU A 106 -17.18 5.40 10.40
CA GLU A 106 -17.05 4.39 9.34
C GLU A 106 -15.60 4.19 8.92
N LEU A 107 -14.81 5.28 8.83
CA LEU A 107 -13.40 5.22 8.50
C LEU A 107 -12.60 4.47 9.57
N TRP A 108 -12.84 4.79 10.84
CA TRP A 108 -12.18 4.17 11.99
C TRP A 108 -12.55 2.69 12.13
N GLU A 109 -13.81 2.32 11.85
CA GLU A 109 -14.31 0.93 11.88
C GLU A 109 -13.78 0.05 10.73
N MET A 110 -13.09 0.62 9.73
CA MET A 110 -12.50 -0.19 8.64
C MET A 110 -11.34 -1.07 9.10
N VAL A 111 -10.65 -0.72 10.19
CA VAL A 111 -9.49 -1.48 10.65
C VAL A 111 -9.96 -2.74 11.40
N PHE A 112 -9.51 -3.91 10.95
CA PHE A 112 -9.78 -5.18 11.59
C PHE A 112 -8.64 -5.59 12.54
N GLY A 113 -8.93 -6.43 13.54
CA GLY A 113 -7.94 -6.96 14.47
C GLY A 113 -7.21 -8.22 13.97
N PRO A 114 -6.19 -8.71 14.71
CA PRO A 114 -5.35 -9.83 14.30
C PRO A 114 -6.05 -11.21 14.36
N GLU A 115 -7.24 -11.32 14.94
CA GLU A 115 -7.88 -12.61 15.30
C GLU A 115 -8.33 -13.46 14.12
N LEU A 116 -8.56 -12.86 12.95
CA LEU A 116 -8.93 -13.58 11.74
C LEU A 116 -7.70 -13.87 10.89
N ASP A 117 -7.46 -15.15 10.61
CA ASP A 117 -6.41 -15.58 9.70
C ASP A 117 -6.52 -14.90 8.32
N ARG A 118 -5.37 -14.71 7.68
CA ARG A 118 -5.22 -14.16 6.34
C ARG A 118 -4.73 -15.22 5.37
N SER A 119 -5.09 -15.10 4.10
CA SER A 119 -4.56 -16.00 3.08
C SER A 119 -4.26 -15.30 1.77
N TRP A 120 -3.10 -15.59 1.21
CA TRP A 120 -2.67 -15.00 -0.05
C TRP A 120 -3.44 -15.54 -1.27
N MET A 121 -4.09 -16.70 -1.17
CA MET A 121 -4.93 -17.28 -2.22
C MET A 121 -6.18 -17.90 -1.61
N VAL A 122 -7.30 -17.87 -2.33
CA VAL A 122 -8.50 -18.65 -1.94
C VAL A 122 -8.15 -20.13 -1.88
N HIS A 123 -7.38 -20.61 -2.85
CA HIS A 123 -6.78 -21.93 -2.88
C HIS A 123 -5.64 -21.92 -3.91
N SER A 124 -4.49 -22.56 -3.65
CA SER A 124 -3.32 -22.45 -4.54
C SER A 124 -3.56 -23.07 -5.93
N ASN A 125 -4.23 -24.22 -5.97
CA ASN A 125 -4.72 -24.88 -7.18
C ASN A 125 -6.22 -24.58 -7.40
N GLY A 126 -6.60 -23.31 -7.33
CA GLY A 126 -7.98 -22.88 -7.21
C GLY A 126 -8.87 -23.14 -8.43
N TYR A 127 -10.10 -23.55 -8.16
CA TYR A 127 -11.24 -23.52 -9.08
C TYR A 127 -12.46 -22.95 -8.36
N CYS A 128 -13.49 -22.53 -9.09
CA CYS A 128 -14.72 -22.06 -8.47
C CYS A 128 -15.57 -23.26 -7.97
N PRO A 129 -16.02 -23.30 -6.69
CA PRO A 129 -16.84 -24.40 -6.20
C PRO A 129 -18.16 -24.60 -6.97
N LYS A 130 -18.69 -23.56 -7.63
CA LYS A 130 -19.94 -23.65 -8.40
C LYS A 130 -19.74 -24.13 -9.84
N CYS A 131 -18.93 -23.44 -10.64
CA CYS A 131 -18.76 -23.79 -12.06
C CYS A 131 -17.62 -24.79 -12.32
N LYS A 132 -16.78 -25.07 -11.32
CA LYS A 132 -15.61 -25.96 -11.39
C LYS A 132 -14.55 -25.53 -12.42
N GLU A 133 -14.67 -24.34 -13.00
CA GLU A 133 -13.66 -23.75 -13.87
C GLU A 133 -12.46 -23.25 -13.04
N PRO A 134 -11.23 -23.31 -13.60
CA PRO A 134 -10.04 -22.78 -12.93
C PRO A 134 -10.16 -21.29 -12.59
N VAL A 135 -9.77 -20.94 -11.37
CA VAL A 135 -9.62 -19.57 -10.86
C VAL A 135 -8.30 -19.56 -10.09
N ILE A 136 -7.22 -19.25 -10.79
CA ILE A 136 -5.86 -19.44 -10.27
C ILE A 136 -5.40 -18.21 -9.51
N MET A 137 -4.80 -18.43 -8.33
CA MET A 137 -4.14 -17.42 -7.50
C MET A 137 -4.90 -16.08 -7.37
N TYR A 138 -4.58 -15.12 -8.25
CA TYR A 138 -5.04 -13.72 -8.23
C TYR A 138 -6.33 -13.45 -9.01
N ASP A 139 -6.90 -14.46 -9.66
CA ASP A 139 -8.01 -14.28 -10.61
C ASP A 139 -9.35 -13.88 -9.98
N TRP A 140 -9.50 -14.04 -8.66
CA TRP A 140 -10.73 -13.64 -7.98
C TRP A 140 -10.93 -12.12 -8.03
N ILE A 141 -12.12 -11.71 -8.46
CA ILE A 141 -12.45 -10.28 -8.56
C ILE A 141 -12.94 -9.80 -7.20
N ILE A 142 -12.32 -8.73 -6.68
CA ILE A 142 -12.62 -8.18 -5.36
C ILE A 142 -12.91 -6.70 -5.49
N ASP A 143 -14.12 -6.29 -5.10
CA ASP A 143 -14.59 -4.90 -5.12
C ASP A 143 -15.18 -4.57 -3.74
N PRO A 144 -14.36 -4.11 -2.79
CA PRO A 144 -14.81 -3.89 -1.42
C PRO A 144 -15.79 -2.72 -1.28
N VAL A 145 -15.85 -1.81 -2.27
CA VAL A 145 -16.75 -0.67 -2.27
C VAL A 145 -18.16 -1.11 -2.64
N ASN A 146 -18.32 -1.81 -3.77
CA ASN A 146 -19.64 -2.19 -4.26
C ASN A 146 -20.11 -3.54 -3.71
N ARG A 147 -19.19 -4.40 -3.26
CA ARG A 147 -19.46 -5.77 -2.81
C ARG A 147 -18.58 -6.12 -1.60
N PRO A 148 -18.78 -5.42 -0.47
CA PRO A 148 -17.99 -5.67 0.73
C PRO A 148 -18.14 -7.13 1.17
N TRP A 149 -17.03 -7.71 1.65
CA TRP A 149 -16.93 -9.09 2.12
C TRP A 149 -17.23 -10.16 1.07
N LYS A 150 -17.08 -9.85 -0.23
CA LYS A 150 -17.31 -10.81 -1.32
C LYS A 150 -16.14 -10.87 -2.31
N LEU A 151 -15.95 -12.06 -2.88
CA LEU A 151 -15.13 -12.35 -4.04
C LEU A 151 -16.04 -12.85 -5.15
N GLU A 152 -15.79 -12.41 -6.38
CA GLU A 152 -16.52 -12.83 -7.56
C GLU A 152 -15.66 -13.77 -8.41
N CYS A 153 -16.24 -14.89 -8.81
CA CYS A 153 -15.60 -15.78 -9.79
C CYS A 153 -15.60 -15.12 -11.17
N PRO A 154 -14.44 -14.96 -11.84
CA PRO A 154 -14.36 -14.32 -13.16
C PRO A 154 -14.98 -15.14 -14.29
N LYS A 155 -15.38 -16.40 -14.03
CA LYS A 155 -15.91 -17.32 -15.04
C LYS A 155 -17.43 -17.37 -15.02
N CYS A 156 -18.04 -17.45 -13.84
CA CYS A 156 -19.49 -17.59 -13.68
C CYS A 156 -20.14 -16.42 -12.95
N HIS A 157 -19.37 -15.41 -12.54
CA HIS A 157 -19.83 -14.20 -11.84
C HIS A 157 -20.53 -14.46 -10.50
N ASP A 158 -20.35 -15.66 -9.94
CA ASP A 158 -20.92 -16.04 -8.67
C ASP A 158 -20.12 -15.45 -7.50
N LEU A 159 -20.82 -15.02 -6.46
CA LEU A 159 -20.23 -14.39 -5.28
C LEU A 159 -20.00 -15.40 -4.16
N PHE A 160 -18.84 -15.29 -3.52
CA PHE A 160 -18.44 -16.06 -2.34
C PHE A 160 -17.88 -15.13 -1.25
N PRO A 161 -18.01 -15.48 0.03
CA PRO A 161 -18.76 -16.63 0.53
C PRO A 161 -20.27 -16.44 0.35
N LYS A 162 -21.05 -17.49 0.60
CA LYS A 162 -22.51 -17.51 0.39
C LYS A 162 -23.29 -16.95 1.57
N ASN A 163 -22.72 -16.91 2.77
CA ASN A 163 -23.25 -16.17 3.91
C ASN A 163 -22.93 -14.68 3.83
N ASP A 164 -23.69 -13.87 4.57
CA ASP A 164 -23.32 -12.48 4.84
C ASP A 164 -22.25 -12.44 5.93
N PHE A 165 -20.98 -12.51 5.51
CA PHE A 165 -19.86 -12.50 6.44
C PHE A 165 -19.73 -11.14 7.15
N GLY A 166 -20.12 -10.03 6.53
CA GLY A 166 -20.03 -8.70 7.16
C GLY A 166 -20.92 -8.58 8.40
N ILE A 167 -22.15 -9.10 8.34
CA ILE A 167 -23.06 -9.15 9.50
C ILE A 167 -22.53 -10.15 10.55
N TYR A 168 -22.05 -11.31 10.12
CA TYR A 168 -21.44 -12.30 11.02
C TYR A 168 -20.23 -11.73 11.77
N TYR A 169 -19.31 -11.05 11.07
CA TYR A 169 -18.16 -10.38 11.65
C TYR A 169 -18.59 -9.35 12.71
N LYS A 170 -19.51 -8.45 12.36
CA LYS A 170 -20.03 -7.43 13.28
C LYS A 170 -20.67 -8.04 14.53
N SER A 171 -21.34 -9.18 14.41
CA SER A 171 -21.93 -9.87 15.57
C SER A 171 -20.89 -10.43 16.53
N GLY A 172 -19.67 -10.70 16.05
CA GLY A 172 -18.56 -11.21 16.85
C GLY A 172 -17.69 -10.13 17.49
N LEU A 173 -17.91 -8.85 17.18
CA LEU A 173 -17.12 -7.75 17.72
C LEU A 173 -17.43 -7.50 19.20
N ASP A 174 -16.40 -7.21 19.97
CA ASP A 174 -16.51 -6.62 21.29
C ASP A 174 -16.43 -5.10 21.29
N HIS A 175 -16.48 -4.50 22.47
CA HIS A 175 -16.43 -3.05 22.65
C HIS A 175 -15.09 -2.43 22.24
N GLU A 176 -14.00 -3.21 22.18
CA GLU A 176 -12.68 -2.77 21.72
C GLU A 176 -12.57 -2.84 20.19
N GLY A 177 -13.56 -3.49 19.54
CA GLY A 177 -13.56 -3.80 18.12
C GLY A 177 -12.77 -5.07 17.79
N ARG A 178 -12.57 -5.97 18.76
CA ARG A 178 -11.92 -7.27 18.57
C ARG A 178 -12.92 -8.35 18.24
N PHE A 179 -12.57 -9.22 17.30
CA PHE A 179 -13.46 -10.30 16.85
C PHE A 179 -13.29 -11.55 17.70
N SER A 180 -14.40 -12.18 18.07
CA SER A 180 -14.42 -13.47 18.75
C SER A 180 -15.43 -14.42 18.11
N TYR A 181 -14.96 -15.62 17.75
CA TYR A 181 -15.81 -16.71 17.26
C TYR A 181 -16.87 -17.12 18.30
N ASP A 182 -16.56 -17.08 19.59
CA ASP A 182 -17.50 -17.43 20.66
C ASP A 182 -18.66 -16.42 20.78
N ARG A 183 -18.43 -15.17 20.36
CA ARG A 183 -19.45 -14.11 20.35
C ARG A 183 -20.26 -14.10 19.06
N ALA A 184 -19.66 -14.51 17.95
CA ALA A 184 -20.26 -14.39 16.63
C ALA A 184 -21.54 -15.27 16.50
N ASP A 185 -22.58 -14.70 15.88
CA ASP A 185 -23.87 -15.37 15.72
C ASP A 185 -23.79 -16.44 14.62
N SER A 186 -23.52 -17.68 15.03
CA SER A 186 -23.48 -18.85 14.15
C SER A 186 -24.79 -19.09 13.37
N SER A 187 -25.91 -18.47 13.76
CA SER A 187 -27.17 -18.58 13.01
C SER A 187 -27.14 -17.86 11.66
N LEU A 188 -26.12 -17.01 11.42
CA LEU A 188 -25.84 -16.32 10.16
C LEU A 188 -25.01 -17.14 9.18
N LEU A 189 -24.47 -18.29 9.60
CA LEU A 189 -23.60 -19.15 8.78
C LEU A 189 -24.42 -20.08 7.88
N PHE A 190 -25.13 -19.53 6.90
CA PHE A 190 -25.88 -20.28 5.89
C PHE A 190 -25.82 -19.56 4.53
N ASN A 191 -26.17 -20.27 3.46
CA ASN A 191 -26.27 -19.67 2.15
C ASN A 191 -27.44 -18.67 2.10
N ALA A 192 -27.12 -17.38 2.10
CA ALA A 192 -28.12 -16.30 2.15
C ALA A 192 -28.98 -16.25 0.88
N GLU A 193 -28.48 -16.77 -0.25
CA GLU A 193 -29.22 -16.79 -1.53
C GLU A 193 -30.40 -17.77 -1.51
N THR A 194 -30.29 -18.86 -0.74
CA THR A 194 -31.35 -19.88 -0.65
C THR A 194 -32.28 -19.67 0.54
N GLY A 195 -31.79 -19.01 1.60
CA GLY A 195 -32.54 -18.79 2.84
C GLY A 195 -32.71 -20.05 3.71
N ASP A 196 -32.21 -21.20 3.26
CA ASP A 196 -32.21 -22.44 4.03
C ASP A 196 -31.03 -22.44 5.00
N LYS A 197 -31.31 -22.44 6.30
CA LYS A 197 -30.29 -22.48 7.36
C LYS A 197 -29.41 -23.73 7.31
N ASN A 198 -29.85 -24.79 6.62
CA ASN A 198 -29.11 -26.03 6.44
C ASN A 198 -28.22 -26.03 5.20
N ASP A 199 -28.41 -25.08 4.27
CA ASP A 199 -27.54 -24.96 3.10
C ASP A 199 -26.20 -24.32 3.50
N LYS A 200 -25.14 -25.14 3.50
CA LYS A 200 -23.77 -24.74 3.84
C LYS A 200 -22.86 -24.60 2.62
N PHE A 201 -23.40 -24.68 1.41
CA PHE A 201 -22.59 -24.52 0.20
C PHE A 201 -21.95 -23.13 0.16
N GLY A 202 -20.63 -23.07 -0.01
CA GLY A 202 -19.87 -21.83 -0.12
C GLY A 202 -19.88 -20.94 1.13
N VAL A 203 -20.36 -21.44 2.28
CA VAL A 203 -20.38 -20.70 3.55
C VAL A 203 -18.98 -20.68 4.16
N ASP A 204 -18.51 -19.49 4.53
CA ASP A 204 -17.21 -19.25 5.15
C ASP A 204 -17.42 -18.48 6.46
N ASP A 205 -16.92 -19.03 7.55
CA ASP A 205 -17.01 -18.46 8.90
C ASP A 205 -15.76 -17.65 9.30
N GLY A 206 -14.82 -17.44 8.37
CA GLY A 206 -13.51 -16.86 8.62
C GLY A 206 -12.37 -17.86 8.49
N ASN A 207 -12.65 -19.17 8.51
CA ASN A 207 -11.65 -20.25 8.37
C ASN A 207 -11.70 -20.96 7.01
N GLY A 208 -12.52 -20.48 6.08
CA GLY A 208 -12.69 -21.02 4.74
C GLY A 208 -13.86 -22.00 4.62
N TYR A 209 -14.38 -22.12 3.40
CA TYR A 209 -15.39 -23.11 3.02
C TYR A 209 -14.74 -24.46 2.68
N VAL A 210 -15.17 -25.55 3.33
CA VAL A 210 -14.60 -26.89 3.10
C VAL A 210 -15.45 -27.69 2.10
N GLU A 211 -14.82 -28.20 1.02
CA GLU A 211 -15.40 -29.17 0.09
C GLU A 211 -14.41 -30.34 -0.10
N GLY A 212 -14.71 -31.50 0.51
CA GLY A 212 -13.81 -32.66 0.47
C GLY A 212 -12.51 -32.40 1.22
N GLN A 213 -11.38 -32.43 0.51
CA GLN A 213 -10.05 -32.14 1.07
C GLN A 213 -9.59 -30.69 0.86
N MET A 214 -10.41 -29.88 0.17
CA MET A 214 -10.08 -28.50 -0.14
C MET A 214 -10.76 -27.56 0.84
N THR A 215 -10.04 -26.51 1.21
CA THR A 215 -10.59 -25.40 1.99
C THR A 215 -10.41 -24.11 1.19
N PHE A 216 -11.52 -23.52 0.76
CA PHE A 216 -11.59 -22.28 0.00
C PHE A 216 -11.61 -21.08 0.94
N ARG A 217 -10.50 -20.35 1.00
CA ARG A 217 -10.20 -19.26 1.93
C ARG A 217 -10.77 -17.91 1.50
N PHE A 218 -12.08 -17.85 1.23
CA PHE A 218 -12.71 -16.65 0.69
C PHE A 218 -12.50 -15.44 1.61
N VAL A 219 -12.90 -15.55 2.87
CA VAL A 219 -12.79 -14.42 3.81
C VAL A 219 -11.33 -14.07 4.10
N GLN A 220 -10.48 -15.07 4.33
CA GLN A 220 -9.06 -14.84 4.64
C GLN A 220 -8.32 -14.15 3.47
N THR A 221 -8.70 -14.45 2.22
CA THR A 221 -8.21 -13.73 1.04
C THR A 221 -8.83 -12.35 0.88
N TYR A 222 -10.11 -12.19 1.20
CA TYR A 222 -10.74 -10.87 1.24
C TYR A 222 -10.03 -9.93 2.23
N LEU A 223 -9.60 -10.42 3.40
CA LEU A 223 -8.92 -9.61 4.40
C LEU A 223 -7.62 -9.00 3.85
N VAL A 224 -6.84 -9.74 3.04
CA VAL A 224 -5.62 -9.23 2.41
C VAL A 224 -5.94 -8.24 1.29
N TYR A 225 -6.67 -8.69 0.26
CA TYR A 225 -6.81 -7.88 -0.96
C TYR A 225 -7.95 -6.86 -0.88
N GLY A 226 -9.06 -7.21 -0.25
CA GLY A 226 -10.24 -6.36 -0.11
C GLY A 226 -10.08 -5.38 1.04
N GLN A 227 -9.94 -5.89 2.26
CA GLN A 227 -9.92 -5.08 3.47
C GLN A 227 -8.60 -4.33 3.65
N TRP A 228 -7.47 -5.02 3.56
CA TRP A 228 -6.17 -4.39 3.76
C TRP A 228 -5.75 -3.55 2.56
N MET A 229 -5.46 -4.17 1.41
CA MET A 229 -4.88 -3.45 0.27
C MET A 229 -5.82 -2.43 -0.37
N LYS A 230 -7.06 -2.83 -0.71
CA LYS A 230 -8.00 -1.99 -1.46
C LYS A 230 -8.82 -1.03 -0.60
N THR A 231 -8.84 -1.21 0.72
CA THR A 231 -9.62 -0.34 1.63
C THR A 231 -8.72 0.44 2.57
N ILE A 232 -8.04 -0.21 3.53
CA ILE A 232 -7.25 0.48 4.56
C ILE A 232 -6.03 1.18 3.95
N LEU A 233 -5.14 0.42 3.28
CA LEU A 233 -3.92 0.96 2.69
C LEU A 233 -4.22 1.93 1.56
N ALA A 234 -5.17 1.59 0.67
CA ALA A 234 -5.64 2.48 -0.38
C ALA A 234 -6.22 3.80 0.19
N GLY A 235 -6.93 3.74 1.31
CA GLY A 235 -7.43 4.92 2.01
C GLY A 235 -6.31 5.81 2.52
N ILE A 236 -5.37 5.24 3.27
CA ILE A 236 -4.18 5.93 3.80
C ILE A 236 -3.40 6.60 2.65
N ASN A 237 -3.14 5.87 1.57
CA ASN A 237 -2.38 6.37 0.43
C ASN A 237 -3.12 7.43 -0.37
N SER A 238 -4.42 7.24 -0.65
CA SER A 238 -5.21 8.16 -1.47
C SER A 238 -5.46 9.47 -0.73
N LEU A 239 -5.83 9.40 0.56
CA LEU A 239 -6.04 10.58 1.40
C LEU A 239 -4.74 11.37 1.58
N SER A 240 -3.63 10.72 1.96
CA SER A 240 -2.34 11.42 2.16
C SER A 240 -1.81 12.04 0.86
N THR A 241 -2.06 11.39 -0.28
CA THR A 241 -1.70 11.93 -1.59
C THR A 241 -2.61 13.09 -2.02
N ALA A 242 -3.92 13.02 -1.74
CA ALA A 242 -4.81 14.15 -1.97
C ALA A 242 -4.40 15.36 -1.12
N TYR A 243 -3.97 15.14 0.13
CA TYR A 243 -3.44 16.20 1.00
C TYR A 243 -2.26 16.94 0.35
N ILE A 244 -1.25 16.26 -0.20
CA ILE A 244 -0.08 16.97 -0.76
C ILE A 244 -0.44 17.88 -1.95
N TYR A 245 -1.41 17.48 -2.78
CA TYR A 245 -1.82 18.24 -3.96
C TYR A 245 -2.85 19.33 -3.65
N THR A 246 -3.71 19.13 -2.64
CA THR A 246 -4.81 20.04 -2.30
C THR A 246 -4.43 20.99 -1.17
N GLN A 247 -3.67 20.49 -0.20
CA GLN A 247 -3.37 21.08 1.10
C GLN A 247 -4.61 21.39 1.92
N ASP A 248 -5.68 20.64 1.67
CA ASP A 248 -6.87 20.60 2.50
C ASP A 248 -6.65 19.62 3.66
N SER A 249 -6.67 20.14 4.88
CA SER A 249 -6.36 19.39 6.10
C SER A 249 -7.31 18.22 6.35
N GLU A 250 -8.52 18.23 5.81
CA GLU A 250 -9.49 17.15 6.02
C GLU A 250 -8.97 15.80 5.48
N TYR A 251 -8.23 15.82 4.37
CA TYR A 251 -7.58 14.61 3.86
C TYR A 251 -6.56 14.06 4.86
N ALA A 252 -5.73 14.93 5.45
CA ALA A 252 -4.73 14.53 6.43
C ALA A 252 -5.35 14.09 7.77
N VAL A 253 -6.41 14.75 8.24
CA VAL A 253 -7.17 14.35 9.43
C VAL A 253 -7.63 12.89 9.30
N ARG A 254 -8.22 12.53 8.16
CA ARG A 254 -8.69 11.17 7.89
C ARG A 254 -7.56 10.16 7.77
N THR A 255 -6.44 10.53 7.13
CA THR A 255 -5.24 9.69 7.11
C THR A 255 -4.75 9.39 8.52
N LEU A 256 -4.68 10.40 9.40
CA LEU A 256 -4.17 10.25 10.76
C LEU A 256 -5.12 9.44 11.65
N ILE A 257 -6.44 9.55 11.48
CA ILE A 257 -7.42 8.69 12.16
C ILE A 257 -7.21 7.22 11.78
N LEU A 258 -6.98 6.93 10.49
CA LEU A 258 -6.70 5.56 10.03
C LEU A 258 -5.39 5.02 10.54
N LEU A 259 -4.31 5.80 10.46
CA LEU A 259 -3.00 5.39 10.94
C LEU A 259 -3.00 5.12 12.45
N ASP A 260 -3.66 5.99 13.23
CA ASP A 260 -3.77 5.81 14.68
C ASP A 260 -4.56 4.54 15.03
N ARG A 261 -5.70 4.29 14.37
CA ARG A 261 -6.46 3.06 14.61
C ARG A 261 -5.72 1.82 14.14
N LEU A 262 -4.98 1.89 13.03
CA LEU A 262 -4.11 0.80 12.59
C LEU A 262 -3.02 0.51 13.64
N ALA A 263 -2.42 1.55 14.22
CA ALA A 263 -1.41 1.42 15.26
C ALA A 263 -1.92 0.70 16.52
N ASP A 264 -3.22 0.77 16.82
CA ASP A 264 -3.82 0.02 17.94
C ASP A 264 -3.63 -1.50 17.79
N PHE A 265 -3.61 -2.03 16.57
CA PHE A 265 -3.48 -3.48 16.29
C PHE A 265 -2.14 -3.88 15.67
N TRP A 266 -1.40 -2.94 15.08
CA TRP A 266 -0.25 -3.22 14.21
C TRP A 266 0.78 -4.20 14.76
N PRO A 267 1.28 -4.05 16.01
CA PRO A 267 2.31 -4.94 16.56
C PRO A 267 1.87 -6.41 16.67
N GLU A 268 0.56 -6.68 16.66
CA GLU A 268 -0.01 -8.01 16.83
C GLU A 268 -0.24 -8.74 15.51
N PHE A 269 -0.08 -8.06 14.36
CA PHE A 269 -0.11 -8.74 13.08
C PHE A 269 1.19 -9.51 12.85
N ASP A 270 1.06 -10.81 12.59
CA ASP A 270 2.17 -11.70 12.30
C ASP A 270 1.77 -12.81 11.33
N PHE A 271 1.96 -12.57 10.03
CA PHE A 271 1.61 -13.50 8.97
C PHE A 271 2.20 -14.91 9.15
N ALA A 272 3.30 -15.07 9.91
CA ALA A 272 3.83 -16.41 10.19
C ALA A 272 2.87 -17.27 11.00
N GLU A 273 2.22 -16.68 12.01
CA GLU A 273 1.27 -17.39 12.87
C GLU A 273 -0.15 -17.35 12.30
N GLN A 274 -0.42 -16.34 11.49
CA GLN A 274 -1.75 -15.87 11.15
C GLN A 274 -2.07 -15.97 9.65
N GLY A 275 -1.14 -16.48 8.85
CA GLY A 275 -1.14 -16.41 7.40
C GLY A 275 -1.05 -17.78 6.73
N TRP A 276 -1.76 -17.89 5.61
CA TRP A 276 -1.74 -19.06 4.73
C TRP A 276 -1.20 -18.69 3.36
N LEU A 277 -0.19 -19.42 2.91
CA LEU A 277 0.41 -19.27 1.58
C LEU A 277 0.62 -20.67 0.98
N TYR A 278 0.20 -20.85 -0.28
CA TYR A 278 0.20 -22.16 -0.94
C TYR A 278 -0.52 -23.28 -0.14
N ASP A 279 -1.66 -22.94 0.46
CA ASP A 279 -2.49 -23.82 1.30
C ASP A 279 -1.76 -24.36 2.56
N ALA A 280 -0.62 -23.78 2.93
CA ALA A 280 0.15 -24.11 4.13
C ALA A 280 0.20 -22.92 5.12
N PRO A 281 0.00 -23.17 6.43
CA PRO A 281 0.23 -22.16 7.45
C PRO A 281 1.73 -22.03 7.72
N ALA A 282 2.16 -20.91 8.32
CA ALA A 282 3.56 -20.69 8.71
C ALA A 282 4.57 -20.89 7.56
N TYR A 283 4.13 -20.64 6.32
CA TYR A 283 4.98 -20.77 5.13
C TYR A 283 5.91 -19.56 4.97
N CYS A 284 5.47 -18.38 5.41
CA CYS A 284 6.17 -17.11 5.24
C CYS A 284 5.86 -16.18 6.41
N THR A 285 6.76 -15.23 6.68
CA THR A 285 6.54 -14.15 7.66
C THR A 285 5.84 -12.96 6.98
N GLY A 286 5.59 -11.90 7.74
CA GLY A 286 4.94 -10.67 7.27
C GLY A 286 4.08 -10.03 8.36
N TYR A 287 3.43 -8.92 8.04
CA TYR A 287 2.39 -8.32 8.88
C TYR A 287 1.02 -8.86 8.47
N ILE A 288 0.24 -8.05 7.74
CA ILE A 288 -1.09 -8.45 7.24
C ILE A 288 -0.97 -9.24 5.93
N SER A 289 -0.06 -8.80 5.06
CA SER A 289 0.38 -9.53 3.87
C SER A 289 1.62 -10.36 4.19
N TYR A 290 1.98 -11.28 3.31
CA TYR A 290 3.26 -11.98 3.40
C TYR A 290 4.46 -11.02 3.18
N ILE A 291 5.66 -11.52 3.47
CA ILE A 291 6.90 -10.78 3.66
C ILE A 291 7.26 -9.78 2.55
N ILE A 292 7.12 -10.18 1.28
CA ILE A 292 7.53 -9.36 0.13
C ILE A 292 6.68 -8.10 0.04
N ASN A 293 5.36 -8.26 0.20
CA ASN A 293 4.40 -7.18 0.15
C ASN A 293 4.50 -6.28 1.39
N SER A 294 4.76 -6.87 2.56
CA SER A 294 4.90 -6.11 3.81
C SER A 294 5.94 -4.99 3.71
N ALA A 295 7.04 -5.18 2.98
CA ALA A 295 8.04 -4.13 2.76
C ALA A 295 7.47 -2.89 2.04
N PHE A 296 6.74 -3.09 0.94
CA PHE A 296 6.12 -2.00 0.18
C PHE A 296 5.05 -1.28 1.00
N GLU A 297 4.23 -2.07 1.71
CA GLU A 297 3.15 -1.55 2.54
C GLU A 297 3.70 -0.71 3.71
N CYS A 298 4.76 -1.17 4.38
CA CYS A 298 5.43 -0.42 5.45
C CYS A 298 6.06 0.89 4.96
N TYR A 299 6.66 0.88 3.77
CA TYR A 299 7.16 2.09 3.13
C TYR A 299 6.02 3.11 2.89
N ASP A 300 4.89 2.64 2.34
CA ASP A 300 3.71 3.47 2.11
C ASP A 300 3.16 4.08 3.40
N LEU A 301 3.07 3.30 4.49
CA LEU A 301 2.65 3.78 5.80
C LEU A 301 3.58 4.88 6.34
N ALA A 302 4.90 4.67 6.26
CA ALA A 302 5.88 5.66 6.72
C ALA A 302 5.76 6.98 5.94
N LEU A 303 5.60 6.92 4.62
CA LEU A 303 5.43 8.13 3.80
C LEU A 303 4.08 8.80 4.00
N ALA A 304 2.98 8.05 4.13
CA ALA A 304 1.67 8.62 4.39
C ALA A 304 1.66 9.39 5.71
N TYR A 305 2.34 8.86 6.73
CA TYR A 305 2.52 9.54 7.99
C TYR A 305 3.41 10.79 7.85
N ASP A 306 4.56 10.70 7.17
CA ASP A 306 5.42 11.86 6.97
C ASP A 306 4.74 13.02 6.24
N LYS A 307 3.88 12.70 5.26
CA LYS A 307 3.06 13.68 4.54
C LYS A 307 2.12 14.44 5.47
N THR A 308 1.64 13.83 6.56
CA THR A 308 0.48 14.32 7.31
C THR A 308 0.77 14.67 8.77
N LYS A 309 1.88 14.20 9.37
CA LYS A 309 2.16 14.30 10.81
C LYS A 309 2.09 15.71 11.40
N GLU A 310 2.45 16.75 10.66
CA GLU A 310 2.34 18.15 11.13
C GLU A 310 0.89 18.57 11.42
N VAL A 311 -0.08 17.95 10.74
CA VAL A 311 -1.51 18.25 10.89
C VAL A 311 -2.03 17.89 12.29
N LEU A 312 -1.39 16.94 12.99
CA LEU A 312 -1.70 16.61 14.39
C LEU A 312 -1.71 17.85 15.30
N TYR A 313 -0.81 18.81 15.05
CA TYR A 313 -0.63 19.99 15.89
C TYR A 313 -1.48 21.19 15.43
N THR A 314 -2.19 21.06 14.31
CA THR A 314 -3.01 22.16 13.76
C THR A 314 -4.50 21.84 13.72
N GLN A 315 -4.89 20.56 13.88
CA GLN A 315 -6.28 20.09 13.79
C GLN A 315 -6.72 19.39 15.08
N PRO A 316 -7.32 20.13 16.05
CA PRO A 316 -7.77 19.57 17.32
C PRO A 316 -8.78 18.42 17.19
N VAL A 317 -9.57 18.42 16.11
CA VAL A 317 -10.59 17.41 15.81
C VAL A 317 -10.04 15.97 15.83
N ILE A 318 -8.76 15.79 15.49
CA ILE A 318 -8.10 14.48 15.53
C ILE A 318 -8.07 13.93 16.96
N CYS A 319 -7.57 14.73 17.90
CA CYS A 319 -7.48 14.34 19.32
C CYS A 319 -8.87 14.26 19.96
N GLU A 320 -9.78 15.16 19.61
CA GLU A 320 -11.18 15.13 20.09
C GLU A 320 -11.86 13.82 19.70
N PHE A 321 -11.77 13.42 18.43
CA PHE A 321 -12.35 12.17 17.95
C PHE A 321 -11.65 10.95 18.58
N LEU A 322 -10.33 10.86 18.51
CA LEU A 322 -9.59 9.68 18.95
C LEU A 322 -9.64 9.48 20.47
N SER A 323 -9.60 10.56 21.27
CA SER A 323 -9.80 10.46 22.72
C SER A 323 -11.19 9.96 23.10
N SER A 324 -12.22 10.31 22.31
CA SER A 324 -13.57 9.77 22.51
C SER A 324 -13.63 8.27 22.22
N LYS A 325 -12.91 7.82 21.17
CA LYS A 325 -12.81 6.40 20.81
C LYS A 325 -12.05 5.60 21.86
N ALA A 326 -10.89 6.08 22.32
CA ALA A 326 -10.10 5.44 23.36
C ALA A 326 -10.90 5.20 24.66
N LYS A 327 -11.80 6.13 25.02
CA LYS A 327 -12.70 5.98 26.18
C LYS A 327 -13.76 4.89 25.98
N ILE A 328 -14.26 4.71 24.76
CA ILE A 328 -15.28 3.69 24.45
C ILE A 328 -14.65 2.30 24.38
N THR A 329 -13.46 2.21 23.80
CA THR A 329 -12.74 0.94 23.62
C THR A 329 -11.88 0.55 24.83
N GLU A 330 -11.82 1.38 25.87
CA GLU A 330 -11.01 1.16 27.07
C GLU A 330 -9.53 0.82 26.77
N ILE A 331 -9.00 1.33 25.64
CA ILE A 331 -7.61 1.07 25.25
C ILE A 331 -6.69 1.88 26.16
N ASP A 332 -5.66 1.22 26.71
CA ASP A 332 -4.69 1.83 27.63
C ASP A 332 -3.93 3.02 27.02
N ASN A 333 -3.82 3.04 25.68
CA ASN A 333 -3.12 4.11 24.98
C ASN A 333 -3.92 5.40 24.99
N GLN A 334 -3.37 6.42 25.67
CA GLN A 334 -3.93 7.77 25.71
C GLN A 334 -3.92 8.39 24.31
N LYS A 335 -4.93 9.21 23.99
CA LYS A 335 -5.09 9.92 22.71
C LYS A 335 -5.56 11.37 22.92
N GLU A 336 -5.17 11.97 24.05
CA GLU A 336 -5.68 13.27 24.49
C GLU A 336 -4.94 14.45 23.85
N THR A 337 -3.68 14.26 23.48
CA THR A 337 -2.82 15.29 22.90
C THR A 337 -2.23 14.84 21.56
N PRO A 338 -1.77 15.79 20.71
CA PRO A 338 -1.05 15.46 19.48
C PRO A 338 0.15 14.54 19.71
N ASP A 339 0.88 14.73 20.82
CA ASP A 339 2.03 13.90 21.18
C ASP A 339 1.62 12.47 21.55
N ASP A 340 0.41 12.26 22.06
CA ASP A 340 -0.10 10.92 22.35
C ASP A 340 -0.40 10.13 21.07
N VAL A 341 -1.11 10.75 20.13
CA VAL A 341 -1.40 10.15 18.82
C VAL A 341 -0.10 9.91 18.04
N LYS A 342 0.81 10.89 18.05
CA LYS A 342 2.16 10.76 17.49
C LYS A 342 2.89 9.54 18.09
N ARG A 343 2.91 9.43 19.42
CA ARG A 343 3.55 8.30 20.11
C ARG A 343 2.94 6.96 19.73
N ASN A 344 1.62 6.87 19.58
CA ASN A 344 0.95 5.65 19.10
C ASN A 344 1.54 5.19 17.76
N ILE A 345 1.53 6.08 16.76
CA ILE A 345 1.97 5.77 15.40
C ILE A 345 3.48 5.52 15.35
N ASP A 346 4.28 6.41 15.97
CA ASP A 346 5.73 6.30 16.01
C ASP A 346 6.18 4.98 16.63
N GLU A 347 5.61 4.60 17.77
CA GLU A 347 6.08 3.43 18.52
C GLU A 347 5.53 2.13 17.95
N ARG A 348 4.24 2.10 17.60
CA ARG A 348 3.54 0.86 17.26
C ARG A 348 3.50 0.57 15.78
N ILE A 349 3.90 1.50 14.91
CA ILE A 349 4.10 1.25 13.48
C ILE A 349 5.58 1.42 13.12
N LEU A 350 6.14 2.63 13.27
CA LEU A 350 7.46 2.93 12.71
C LEU A 350 8.61 2.28 13.49
N LYS A 351 8.61 2.32 14.82
CA LYS A 351 9.62 1.63 15.62
C LYS A 351 9.43 0.11 15.57
N ASP A 352 8.18 -0.35 15.57
CA ASP A 352 7.84 -1.78 15.45
C ASP A 352 8.43 -2.38 14.16
N LEU A 353 8.19 -1.76 13.00
CA LEU A 353 8.73 -2.26 11.72
C LEU A 353 10.26 -2.21 11.65
N ILE A 354 10.90 -1.24 12.33
CA ILE A 354 12.38 -1.18 12.42
C ILE A 354 12.92 -2.32 13.30
N GLN A 355 12.18 -2.70 14.34
CA GLN A 355 12.56 -3.78 15.27
C GLN A 355 12.27 -5.18 14.71
N HIS A 356 11.41 -5.28 13.70
CA HIS A 356 10.98 -6.53 13.08
C HIS A 356 11.32 -6.64 11.57
N PRO A 357 12.59 -6.45 11.16
CA PRO A 357 12.98 -6.55 9.75
C PRO A 357 12.72 -7.95 9.15
N GLU A 358 12.63 -9.00 9.97
CA GLU A 358 12.25 -10.35 9.55
C GLU A 358 10.82 -10.45 8.98
N LYS A 359 9.96 -9.45 9.22
CA LYS A 359 8.63 -9.35 8.60
C LYS A 359 8.67 -8.64 7.23
N LEU A 360 9.83 -8.14 6.80
CA LEU A 360 9.98 -7.26 5.64
C LEU A 360 10.98 -7.74 4.58
N ASP A 361 11.55 -8.95 4.68
CA ASP A 361 12.56 -9.48 3.74
C ASP A 361 12.00 -9.70 2.31
N SER A 362 12.03 -8.62 1.54
CA SER A 362 11.65 -8.50 0.13
C SER A 362 12.89 -8.48 -0.77
N ASN A 363 12.69 -8.43 -2.10
CA ASN A 363 13.80 -8.33 -3.05
C ASN A 363 14.71 -7.14 -2.70
N PRO A 364 16.04 -7.31 -2.58
CA PRO A 364 16.91 -6.21 -2.22
C PRO A 364 16.90 -5.07 -3.25
N PRO A 365 16.96 -3.79 -2.82
CA PRO A 365 16.92 -3.28 -1.45
C PRO A 365 15.54 -2.74 -1.00
N TYR A 366 14.42 -3.39 -1.35
CA TYR A 366 13.09 -2.90 -0.93
C TYR A 366 12.85 -2.98 0.58
N THR A 367 13.42 -3.99 1.25
CA THR A 367 13.46 -4.04 2.72
C THR A 367 14.13 -2.80 3.29
N ASP A 368 15.31 -2.46 2.76
CA ASP A 368 16.10 -1.31 3.21
C ASP A 368 15.37 0.01 2.95
N LEU A 369 14.70 0.14 1.80
CA LEU A 369 13.89 1.32 1.47
C LEU A 369 12.82 1.60 2.54
N ALA A 370 12.09 0.57 2.99
CA ALA A 370 11.08 0.72 4.05
C ALA A 370 11.71 1.13 5.38
N LEU A 371 12.82 0.48 5.77
CA LEU A 371 13.54 0.78 7.02
C LEU A 371 14.14 2.19 7.02
N PHE A 372 14.75 2.61 5.91
CA PHE A 372 15.34 3.94 5.78
C PHE A 372 14.28 5.04 5.81
N ALA A 373 13.13 4.82 5.16
CA ALA A 373 12.00 5.73 5.24
C ALA A 373 11.52 5.88 6.69
N ALA A 374 11.25 4.78 7.40
CA ALA A 374 10.78 4.85 8.79
C ALA A 374 11.78 5.53 9.74
N ARG A 375 13.07 5.20 9.63
CA ARG A 375 14.14 5.85 10.41
C ARG A 375 14.20 7.35 10.16
N ALA A 376 14.17 7.77 8.90
CA ALA A 376 14.22 9.19 8.52
C ALA A 376 12.96 9.95 8.97
N VAL A 377 11.78 9.31 8.95
CA VAL A 377 10.53 9.93 9.40
C VAL A 377 10.49 10.10 10.92
N LEU A 378 11.11 9.18 11.67
CA LEU A 378 11.24 9.26 13.13
C LEU A 378 12.24 10.32 13.58
N ASP A 379 13.45 10.34 13.02
CA ASP A 379 14.51 11.26 13.44
C ASP A 379 15.56 11.51 12.34
N TRP A 380 15.21 12.29 11.32
CA TRP A 380 16.15 12.62 10.25
C TRP A 380 17.42 13.33 10.75
N GLU A 381 17.29 14.29 11.67
CA GLU A 381 18.44 15.08 12.14
C GLU A 381 19.44 14.21 12.91
N GLY A 382 18.97 13.26 13.72
CA GLY A 382 19.82 12.30 14.43
C GLY A 382 20.35 11.15 13.55
N GLU A 383 19.57 10.71 12.55
CA GLU A 383 19.89 9.51 11.76
C GLU A 383 20.63 9.81 10.44
N ARG A 384 20.70 11.07 10.00
CA ARG A 384 21.18 11.44 8.66
C ARG A 384 22.52 10.81 8.28
N GLU A 385 23.55 10.96 9.11
CA GLU A 385 24.88 10.45 8.79
C GLU A 385 24.89 8.92 8.69
N SER A 386 24.18 8.24 9.60
CA SER A 386 24.06 6.78 9.56
C SER A 386 23.30 6.31 8.33
N LEU A 387 22.18 6.95 8.00
CA LEU A 387 21.38 6.60 6.83
C LEU A 387 22.15 6.82 5.54
N GLU A 388 22.86 7.94 5.40
CA GLU A 388 23.71 8.19 4.23
C GLU A 388 24.76 7.08 4.05
N LYS A 389 25.35 6.58 5.14
CA LYS A 389 26.33 5.47 5.10
C LYS A 389 25.69 4.12 4.79
N ASP A 390 24.51 3.85 5.35
CA ASP A 390 23.79 2.60 5.08
C ASP A 390 23.32 2.55 3.61
N ILE A 391 22.82 3.67 3.08
CA ILE A 391 22.44 3.82 1.67
C ILE A 391 23.65 3.66 0.76
N GLU A 392 24.79 4.27 1.09
CA GLU A 392 26.06 4.05 0.39
C GLU A 392 26.41 2.56 0.32
N SER A 393 26.37 1.84 1.44
CA SER A 393 26.64 0.40 1.48
C SER A 393 25.67 -0.42 0.64
N ILE A 394 24.39 -0.05 0.62
CA ILE A 394 23.37 -0.67 -0.23
C ILE A 394 23.66 -0.44 -1.70
N ILE A 395 24.07 0.77 -2.10
CA ILE A 395 24.46 1.07 -3.47
C ILE A 395 25.69 0.24 -3.87
N GLU A 396 26.73 0.20 -3.03
CA GLU A 396 27.94 -0.59 -3.31
C GLU A 396 27.62 -2.08 -3.52
N LYS A 397 26.82 -2.66 -2.63
CA LYS A 397 26.41 -4.07 -2.71
C LYS A 397 25.58 -4.35 -3.97
N ASN A 398 24.65 -3.46 -4.32
CA ASN A 398 23.75 -3.66 -5.47
C ASN A 398 24.38 -3.28 -6.81
N THR A 399 25.60 -2.71 -6.80
CA THR A 399 26.36 -2.36 -8.02
C THR A 399 27.67 -3.13 -8.15
N GLN A 400 27.88 -4.14 -7.30
CA GLN A 400 29.17 -4.83 -7.17
C GLN A 400 29.63 -5.56 -8.44
N TYR A 401 28.71 -6.11 -9.25
CA TYR A 401 29.01 -6.90 -10.44
C TYR A 401 28.66 -6.14 -11.72
N ASP A 402 29.56 -5.26 -12.17
CA ASP A 402 29.35 -4.41 -13.36
C ASP A 402 28.03 -3.64 -13.31
N GLY A 403 27.64 -3.19 -12.11
CA GLY A 403 26.38 -2.48 -11.90
C GLY A 403 25.16 -3.38 -11.62
N LEU A 404 25.38 -4.65 -11.28
CA LEU A 404 24.34 -5.60 -10.84
C LEU A 404 24.54 -6.08 -9.39
N ASN A 405 23.43 -6.54 -8.80
CA ASN A 405 23.36 -7.08 -7.43
C ASN A 405 23.54 -8.61 -7.36
N GLY A 406 23.48 -9.31 -8.51
CA GLY A 406 23.57 -10.78 -8.60
C GLY A 406 22.23 -11.52 -8.69
N GLU A 407 21.09 -10.81 -8.70
CA GLU A 407 19.79 -11.44 -8.98
C GLU A 407 19.68 -11.91 -10.44
N SER A 408 18.89 -12.97 -10.66
CA SER A 408 18.66 -13.55 -11.99
C SER A 408 17.54 -12.82 -12.72
N GLY A 409 17.59 -12.73 -14.06
CA GLY A 409 16.56 -12.04 -14.84
C GLY A 409 17.02 -10.66 -15.30
N LEU A 410 17.75 -10.59 -16.43
CA LEU A 410 18.43 -9.37 -16.87
C LEU A 410 17.51 -8.15 -17.01
N HIS A 411 16.28 -8.33 -17.50
CA HIS A 411 15.27 -7.26 -17.60
C HIS A 411 14.08 -7.49 -16.63
N GLY A 412 14.31 -8.30 -15.60
CA GLY A 412 13.39 -8.64 -14.51
C GLY A 412 13.99 -8.24 -13.17
N TYR A 413 14.26 -9.18 -12.27
CA TYR A 413 14.77 -8.85 -10.93
C TYR A 413 16.07 -8.02 -10.93
N ALA A 414 16.95 -8.20 -11.92
CA ALA A 414 18.18 -7.38 -12.05
C ALA A 414 17.92 -5.87 -12.24
N THR A 415 16.69 -5.47 -12.61
CA THR A 415 16.29 -4.05 -12.74
C THR A 415 15.56 -3.55 -11.49
N MET A 416 14.95 -4.44 -10.72
CA MET A 416 14.21 -4.10 -9.50
C MET A 416 15.09 -3.36 -8.47
N SER A 417 16.33 -3.81 -8.29
CA SER A 417 17.28 -3.15 -7.40
C SER A 417 17.64 -1.73 -7.82
N LYS A 418 17.65 -1.45 -9.13
CA LYS A 418 17.95 -0.13 -9.70
C LYS A 418 16.78 0.81 -9.47
N GLY A 419 15.56 0.36 -9.74
CA GLY A 419 14.36 1.11 -9.43
C GLY A 419 14.27 1.45 -7.93
N ALA A 420 14.59 0.49 -7.05
CA ALA A 420 14.65 0.75 -5.62
C ALA A 420 15.75 1.77 -5.22
N ILE A 421 16.95 1.69 -5.78
CA ILE A 421 18.02 2.69 -5.54
C ILE A 421 17.59 4.09 -6.01
N ALA A 422 16.96 4.18 -7.19
CA ALA A 422 16.40 5.44 -7.68
C ALA A 422 15.35 5.97 -6.69
N ASN A 423 14.44 5.12 -6.22
CA ASN A 423 13.42 5.49 -5.23
C ASN A 423 14.03 6.01 -3.93
N ILE A 424 15.01 5.30 -3.37
CA ILE A 424 15.75 5.76 -2.18
C ILE A 424 16.32 7.15 -2.44
N CYS A 425 17.17 7.30 -3.45
CA CYS A 425 17.90 8.56 -3.65
C CYS A 425 16.97 9.73 -4.02
N ASN A 426 15.92 9.49 -4.80
CA ASN A 426 14.93 10.51 -5.14
C ASN A 426 14.13 10.95 -3.92
N LEU A 427 13.72 10.01 -3.08
CA LEU A 427 13.04 10.32 -1.82
C LEU A 427 13.93 11.20 -0.94
N PHE A 428 15.19 10.81 -0.73
CA PHE A 428 16.11 11.58 0.09
C PHE A 428 16.54 12.92 -0.54
N THR A 429 16.33 13.11 -1.85
CA THR A 429 16.47 14.43 -2.48
C THR A 429 15.44 15.45 -1.95
N LEU A 430 14.31 14.97 -1.43
CA LEU A 430 13.31 15.85 -0.79
C LEU A 430 13.77 16.35 0.59
N ALA A 431 14.57 15.56 1.31
CA ALA A 431 15.16 15.94 2.59
C ALA A 431 16.49 16.71 2.41
N ASP A 432 17.26 16.38 1.37
CA ASP A 432 18.54 16.97 1.04
C ASP A 432 18.69 17.09 -0.48
N SER A 433 18.58 18.31 -1.03
CA SER A 433 18.59 18.51 -2.48
C SER A 433 19.87 18.06 -3.19
N ASP A 434 20.98 17.89 -2.45
CA ASP A 434 22.27 17.43 -2.99
C ASP A 434 22.48 15.92 -2.82
N PHE A 435 21.47 15.17 -2.34
CA PHE A 435 21.63 13.77 -1.94
C PHE A 435 22.18 12.87 -3.06
N ILE A 436 21.64 12.99 -4.28
CA ILE A 436 22.13 12.20 -5.43
C ILE A 436 23.60 12.52 -5.74
N ASN A 437 24.00 13.80 -5.69
CA ASN A 437 25.38 14.21 -5.93
C ASN A 437 26.32 13.58 -4.88
N LYS A 438 25.93 13.63 -3.61
CA LYS A 438 26.69 13.01 -2.51
C LYS A 438 26.83 11.50 -2.67
N MET A 439 25.74 10.82 -3.03
CA MET A 439 25.77 9.37 -3.24
C MET A 439 26.61 9.00 -4.46
N PHE A 440 26.59 9.81 -5.53
CA PHE A 440 27.47 9.61 -6.68
C PHE A 440 28.95 9.82 -6.32
N ASP A 441 29.29 10.87 -5.57
CA ASP A 441 30.67 11.13 -5.14
C ASP A 441 31.23 10.00 -4.27
N ARG A 442 30.38 9.38 -3.44
CA ARG A 442 30.73 8.22 -2.61
C ARG A 442 30.78 6.92 -3.41
N CYS A 443 29.82 6.72 -4.32
CA CYS A 443 29.68 5.53 -5.14
C CYS A 443 29.60 5.86 -6.65
N PRO A 444 30.72 6.18 -7.33
CA PRO A 444 30.69 6.50 -8.76
C PRO A 444 30.13 5.39 -9.66
N LYS A 445 30.20 4.13 -9.18
CA LYS A 445 29.59 2.95 -9.83
C LYS A 445 28.06 3.03 -9.96
N LEU A 446 27.42 3.96 -9.27
CA LEU A 446 25.99 4.24 -9.43
C LEU A 446 25.66 4.54 -10.90
N TYR A 447 26.52 5.29 -11.61
CA TYR A 447 26.34 5.54 -13.05
C TYR A 447 26.45 4.26 -13.89
N ASP A 448 27.47 3.44 -13.63
CA ASP A 448 27.70 2.19 -14.36
C ASP A 448 26.50 1.24 -14.23
N ALA A 449 25.84 1.24 -13.07
CA ALA A 449 24.61 0.48 -12.86
C ALA A 449 23.51 0.86 -13.86
N TYR A 450 23.22 2.13 -14.07
CA TYR A 450 22.18 2.50 -15.04
C TYR A 450 22.64 2.28 -16.48
N ARG A 451 23.92 2.54 -16.77
CA ARG A 451 24.50 2.37 -18.11
C ARG A 451 24.50 0.91 -18.58
N PHE A 452 24.73 -0.04 -17.68
CA PHE A 452 24.80 -1.47 -18.02
C PHE A 452 23.60 -1.97 -18.84
N HIS A 453 22.38 -1.56 -18.46
CA HIS A 453 21.15 -1.93 -19.19
C HIS A 453 20.99 -1.18 -20.51
N ILE A 454 21.67 -0.07 -20.73
CA ILE A 454 21.70 0.58 -22.04
C ILE A 454 22.60 -0.23 -22.98
N ASP A 455 23.78 -0.64 -22.50
CA ASP A 455 24.78 -1.35 -23.30
C ASP A 455 24.34 -2.76 -23.72
N LEU A 456 23.39 -3.39 -23.00
CA LEU A 456 22.89 -4.73 -23.30
C LEU A 456 21.61 -4.78 -24.15
N HIS A 457 21.11 -3.63 -24.61
CA HIS A 457 19.96 -3.61 -25.51
C HIS A 457 20.33 -4.15 -26.89
N CYS A 458 19.88 -5.36 -27.20
CA CYS A 458 20.23 -6.04 -28.43
C CYS A 458 19.36 -5.53 -29.58
N VAL A 459 20.01 -5.10 -30.66
CA VAL A 459 19.41 -4.67 -31.94
C VAL A 459 18.27 -3.64 -31.80
N GLY A 460 18.28 -2.87 -30.71
CA GLY A 460 17.23 -1.89 -30.41
C GLY A 460 15.86 -2.51 -30.08
N ARG A 461 15.80 -3.81 -29.72
CA ARG A 461 14.53 -4.54 -29.57
C ARG A 461 14.40 -5.40 -28.33
N TYR A 462 15.46 -6.06 -27.85
CA TYR A 462 15.29 -6.99 -26.73
C TYR A 462 16.52 -7.08 -25.84
N TYR A 463 16.31 -7.60 -24.64
CA TYR A 463 17.37 -7.99 -23.72
C TYR A 463 17.52 -9.51 -23.73
N PRO A 464 18.73 -10.05 -23.54
CA PRO A 464 18.91 -11.48 -23.28
C PRO A 464 17.97 -11.96 -22.15
N ILE A 465 17.16 -12.96 -22.46
CA ILE A 465 16.16 -13.52 -21.55
C ILE A 465 16.83 -14.62 -20.74
N ILE A 466 17.58 -14.22 -19.71
CA ILE A 466 18.38 -15.10 -18.85
C ILE A 466 17.90 -14.93 -17.41
N GLY A 467 17.53 -16.03 -16.76
CA GLY A 467 16.99 -16.07 -15.41
C GLY A 467 15.47 -15.95 -15.38
N ASP A 468 14.92 -15.62 -14.21
CA ASP A 468 13.47 -15.46 -14.01
C ASP A 468 12.98 -14.16 -14.66
N VAL A 469 12.78 -14.19 -15.97
CA VAL A 469 12.38 -13.02 -16.73
C VAL A 469 11.60 -13.39 -17.99
N GLY A 470 10.38 -12.83 -18.12
CA GLY A 470 9.58 -12.77 -19.34
C GLY A 470 9.38 -14.09 -20.09
N TYR A 471 8.94 -13.98 -21.34
CA TYR A 471 8.80 -15.12 -22.26
C TYR A 471 9.83 -15.08 -23.38
N PHE A 472 10.27 -16.24 -23.86
CA PHE A 472 11.25 -16.32 -24.94
C PHE A 472 10.81 -15.52 -26.19
N GLY A 473 11.68 -14.62 -26.66
CA GLY A 473 11.45 -13.82 -27.87
C GLY A 473 10.51 -12.61 -27.67
N GLU A 474 10.15 -12.29 -26.44
CA GLU A 474 9.37 -11.10 -26.12
C GLU A 474 10.14 -9.82 -26.47
N ASN A 475 9.43 -8.88 -27.12
CA ASN A 475 9.99 -7.59 -27.51
C ASN A 475 10.03 -6.67 -26.29
N TYR A 476 11.16 -6.02 -26.07
CA TYR A 476 11.35 -5.07 -24.96
C TYR A 476 11.95 -3.76 -25.50
N PRO A 477 11.10 -2.87 -26.07
CA PRO A 477 11.57 -1.67 -26.77
C PRO A 477 11.94 -0.51 -25.83
N SER A 478 11.58 -0.59 -24.55
CA SER A 478 11.86 0.42 -23.54
C SER A 478 13.06 0.04 -22.67
N TYR A 479 13.58 1.01 -21.91
CA TYR A 479 14.57 0.71 -20.90
C TYR A 479 13.95 -0.18 -19.79
N PRO A 480 14.58 -1.29 -19.36
CA PRO A 480 14.01 -2.25 -18.43
C PRO A 480 13.68 -1.72 -17.04
N ALA A 481 14.30 -0.61 -16.64
CA ALA A 481 13.97 0.13 -15.43
C ALA A 481 13.29 1.46 -15.76
N SER A 482 12.49 1.55 -16.84
CA SER A 482 11.61 2.70 -17.11
C SER A 482 10.13 2.38 -16.98
N ALA A 483 9.79 1.36 -16.19
CA ALA A 483 8.40 1.10 -15.81
C ALA A 483 7.88 2.17 -14.83
N GLY A 484 8.78 2.94 -14.21
CA GLY A 484 8.49 4.11 -13.37
C GLY A 484 8.97 5.44 -13.99
N LYS A 485 8.46 6.57 -13.49
CA LYS A 485 9.01 7.91 -13.77
C LYS A 485 10.17 8.25 -12.84
N GLU A 486 10.34 7.46 -11.80
CA GLU A 486 11.26 7.67 -10.69
C GLU A 486 12.71 7.61 -11.18
N GLU A 487 13.06 6.64 -12.01
CA GLU A 487 14.40 6.53 -12.58
C GLU A 487 14.76 7.71 -13.48
N ILE A 488 13.77 8.47 -14.01
CA ILE A 488 14.04 9.62 -14.88
C ILE A 488 14.77 10.73 -14.14
N LEU A 489 14.40 11.03 -12.88
CA LEU A 489 15.09 12.05 -12.10
C LEU A 489 16.53 11.65 -11.79
N MET A 490 16.72 10.39 -11.37
CA MET A 490 18.03 9.81 -11.11
C MET A 490 18.91 9.85 -12.37
N LEU A 491 18.40 9.34 -13.49
CA LEU A 491 19.11 9.34 -14.78
C LEU A 491 19.45 10.75 -15.25
N TYR A 492 18.52 11.70 -15.11
CA TYR A 492 18.76 13.10 -15.45
C TYR A 492 19.87 13.70 -14.59
N LYS A 493 19.85 13.45 -13.27
CA LYS A 493 20.87 13.95 -12.34
C LYS A 493 22.24 13.34 -12.62
N LEU A 494 22.29 12.03 -12.89
CA LEU A 494 23.53 11.37 -13.28
C LEU A 494 24.07 11.93 -14.61
N TYR A 495 23.20 12.18 -15.60
CA TYR A 495 23.59 12.84 -16.85
C TYR A 495 24.17 14.24 -16.63
N GLU A 496 23.57 15.05 -15.74
CA GLU A 496 24.12 16.37 -15.38
C GLU A 496 25.54 16.26 -14.78
N LEU A 497 25.82 15.19 -14.03
CA LEU A 497 27.12 14.96 -13.37
C LEU A 497 28.19 14.41 -14.31
N THR A 498 27.81 13.55 -15.27
CA THR A 498 28.78 12.83 -16.11
C THR A 498 28.99 13.41 -17.50
N GLY A 499 28.05 14.23 -17.99
CA GLY A 499 27.91 14.50 -19.43
C GLY A 499 27.42 13.30 -20.21
#